data_AF-A0A8S9QA58-F1
#
_entry.id   AF-A0A8S9QA58-F1
#
_cell.length_a   1.000
_cell.length_b   1.000
_cell.length_c   1.000
_cell.angle_alpha   90.00
_cell.angle_beta   90.00
_cell.angle_gamma   90.00
#
_symmetry.space_group_name_H-M   'P 1'
#
loop_
_entity.id
_entity.type
_entity.pdbx_description
1 polymer ?
#
loop_
_entity_poly.entity_id
_entity_poly.type
_entity_poly.pdbx_seq_one_letter_code
_entity_poly.pdbx_strand_id
1 'polypeptide(L)' 'MLGEQLFPLVEKQEPVHTAKVTGMLLEMDQAEILHLLEAPEALKTKVSEALIALRLSANPPAVSSA' A
#
# COMPACT_ATOMS: atom_id res chain seq x y z
N MET A 1 16.18 1.59 2.85
CA MET A 1 16.33 1.92 1.42
C MET A 1 15.27 1.27 0.53
N LEU A 2 14.66 0.11 0.87
CA LEU A 2 13.56 -0.47 0.07
C LEU A 2 12.37 0.48 -0.12
N GLY A 3 12.02 1.25 0.92
CA GLY A 3 10.99 2.28 0.82
C GLY A 3 11.27 3.34 -0.24
N GLU A 4 12.52 3.78 -0.39
CA GLU A 4 12.91 4.80 -1.39
C GLU A 4 12.86 4.25 -2.82
N GLN A 5 13.07 2.93 -2.98
CA GLN A 5 12.93 2.25 -4.27
C GLN A 5 11.46 1.96 -4.61
N LEU A 6 10.66 1.60 -3.61
CA LEU A 6 9.25 1.27 -3.76
C LEU A 6 8.38 2.51 -3.98
N PHE A 7 8.69 3.61 -3.29
CA PHE A 7 7.93 4.86 -3.32
C PHE A 7 7.64 5.38 -4.74
N PRO A 8 8.64 5.59 -5.64
CA PRO A 8 8.36 6.09 -6.99
C PRO A 8 7.58 5.10 -7.86
N LEU A 9 7.56 3.81 -7.51
CA LEU A 9 6.74 2.82 -8.22
C LEU A 9 5.29 2.88 -7.75
N VAL A 10 5.07 3.05 -6.45
CA VAL A 10 3.73 3.27 -5.87
C VAL A 10 3.16 4.61 -6.33
N GLU A 11 3.97 5.68 -6.37
CA GLU A 11 3.55 7.03 -6.77
C GLU A 11 2.97 7.07 -8.19
N LYS A 12 3.57 6.30 -9.11
CA LYS A 12 3.08 6.15 -10.49
C LYS A 12 1.69 5.52 -10.57
N GLN A 13 1.33 4.70 -9.58
CA GLN A 13 0.05 3.99 -9.55
C GLN A 13 -0.99 4.76 -8.75
N GLU A 14 -0.59 5.32 -7.61
CA GLU A 14 -1.45 6.03 -6.68
C GLU A 14 -0.68 7.23 -6.09
N PRO A 15 -0.76 8.41 -6.72
CA PRO A 15 -0.05 9.61 -6.29
C PRO A 15 -0.68 10.28 -5.05
N VAL A 16 -1.96 10.01 -4.76
CA VAL A 16 -2.68 10.70 -3.67
C VAL A 16 -2.32 10.12 -2.30
N HIS A 17 -2.24 8.80 -2.19
CA HIS A 17 -2.00 8.09 -0.93
C HIS A 17 -0.63 7.39 -0.88
N THR A 18 0.32 7.82 -1.72
CA THR A 18 1.61 7.14 -1.95
C THR A 18 2.34 6.82 -0.65
N ALA A 19 2.53 7.81 0.23
CA ALA A 19 3.28 7.62 1.47
C ALA A 19 2.62 6.59 2.40
N LYS A 20 1.29 6.62 2.49
CA LYS A 20 0.53 5.73 3.37
C LYS A 20 0.50 4.31 2.83
N VAL A 21 0.24 4.14 1.53
CA VAL A 21 0.27 2.84 0.85
C VAL A 21 1.69 2.25 0.89
N THR A 22 2.72 3.04 0.59
CA THR A 22 4.12 2.58 0.67
C THR A 22 4.46 2.12 2.08
N GLY A 23 4.03 2.85 3.11
CA GLY A 23 4.19 2.43 4.51
C GLY A 23 3.54 1.08 4.79
N MET A 24 2.31 0.87 4.32
CA MET A 24 1.59 -0.41 4.49
C MET A 24 2.27 -1.58 3.76
N LEU A 25 2.80 -1.35 2.55
CA LEU A 25 3.53 -2.38 1.81
C LEU A 25 4.89 -2.71 2.45
N LEU A 26 5.49 -1.76 3.16
CA LEU A 26 6.75 -1.99 3.89
C LEU A 26 6.58 -2.83 5.17
N GLU A 27 5.34 -3.09 5.61
CA GLU A 27 5.05 -4.04 6.69
C GLU A 27 5.13 -5.50 6.24
N MET A 28 5.27 -5.75 4.93
CA MET A 28 5.41 -7.08 4.34
C MET A 28 6.84 -7.61 4.46
N ASP A 29 7.02 -8.91 4.24
CA ASP A 29 8.35 -9.53 4.24
C ASP A 29 9.24 -8.97 3.13
N GLN A 30 10.53 -8.82 3.42
CA GLN A 30 11.52 -8.27 2.46
C GLN A 30 11.53 -9.01 1.12
N ALA A 31 11.35 -10.33 1.12
CA ALA A 31 11.29 -11.12 -0.11
C ALA A 31 10.08 -10.76 -0.99
N GLU A 32 8.93 -10.47 -0.36
CA GLU A 32 7.73 -10.07 -1.08
C GLU A 32 7.91 -8.66 -1.66
N ILE A 33 8.48 -7.73 -0.89
CA ILE A 33 8.79 -6.37 -1.38
C ILE A 33 9.73 -6.43 -2.60
N LEU A 34 10.79 -7.25 -2.55
CA LEU A 34 11.69 -7.43 -3.69
C LEU A 34 10.96 -7.95 -4.93
N HIS A 35 10.04 -8.90 -4.76
CA HIS A 35 9.19 -9.36 -5.86
C HIS A 35 8.33 -8.23 -6.45
N LEU A 36 7.74 -7.37 -5.61
CA LEU A 36 6.93 -6.23 -6.07
C LEU A 36 7.75 -5.20 -6.85
N LEU A 37 9.04 -5.02 -6.54
CA LEU A 37 9.94 -4.13 -7.30
C LEU A 37 10.17 -4.64 -8.74
N GLU A 38 10.14 -5.96 -8.95
CA GLU A 38 10.38 -6.61 -10.24
C GLU A 38 9.09 -6.93 -11.01
N ALA A 39 7.94 -6.97 -10.32
CA ALA A 39 6.65 -7.38 -10.88
C ALA A 39 5.60 -6.23 -10.82
N PRO A 40 5.49 -5.40 -11.88
CA PRO A 40 4.60 -4.23 -11.88
C PRO A 40 3.11 -4.57 -11.72
N GLU A 41 2.66 -5.71 -12.27
CA GLU A 41 1.28 -6.18 -12.11
C GLU A 41 0.97 -6.64 -10.67
N ALA A 42 1.94 -7.29 -10.01
CA ALA A 42 1.83 -7.67 -8.61
C ALA A 42 1.78 -6.43 -7.71
N LEU A 43 2.66 -5.44 -7.97
CA LEU A 43 2.64 -4.17 -7.27
C LEU A 43 1.29 -3.46 -7.41
N LYS A 44 0.70 -3.44 -8.60
CA LYS A 44 -0.61 -2.82 -8.85
C LYS A 44 -1.73 -3.45 -8.03
N THR A 45 -1.71 -4.78 -7.95
CA THR A 45 -2.68 -5.54 -7.17
C THR A 45 -2.53 -5.21 -5.68
N LYS A 46 -1.31 -5.22 -5.17
CA LYS A 46 -1.01 -4.89 -3.77
C LYS A 46 -1.34 -3.44 -3.39
N VAL A 47 -1.05 -2.48 -4.29
CA VAL A 47 -1.45 -1.07 -4.10
C VAL A 47 -2.97 -0.95 -3.98
N SER A 48 -3.72 -1.67 -4.82
CA SER A 48 -5.19 -1.68 -4.78
C SER A 48 -5.73 -2.29 -3.48
N GLU A 49 -5.16 -3.40 -3.02
CA GLU A 49 -5.51 -4.02 -1.74
C GLU A 49 -5.23 -3.08 -0.55
N ALA A 50 -4.05 -2.45 -0.54
CA ALA A 50 -3.67 -1.49 0.49
C ALA A 50 -4.60 -0.27 0.51
N LEU A 51 -5.04 0.21 -0.65
CA LEU A 51 -6.03 1.29 -0.76
C LEU A 51 -7.40 0.90 -0.20
N ILE A 52 -7.85 -0.33 -0.48
CA ILE A 52 -9.11 -0.85 0.08
C ILE A 52 -8.99 -0.93 1.61
N ALA A 53 -7.91 -1.53 2.12
CA ALA A 53 -7.65 -1.62 3.55
C ALA A 53 -7.56 -0.24 4.20
N LEU A 54 -6.90 0.73 3.54
CA LEU A 54 -6.80 2.11 4.00
C LEU A 54 -8.19 2.73 4.13
N ARG A 55 -9.07 2.57 3.13
CA ARG A 55 -10.44 3.09 3.16
C ARG A 55 -11.29 2.45 4.26
N LEU A 56 -11.11 1.15 4.50
CA LEU A 56 -11.79 0.43 5.59
C LEU A 56 -11.28 0.90 6.95
N SER A 57 -9.98 1.18 7.10
CA SER A 57 -9.40 1.69 8.34
C SER A 57 -9.77 3.15 8.63
N ALA A 58 -9.96 3.96 7.59
CA ALA A 58 -10.35 5.37 7.69
C ALA A 58 -11.84 5.57 7.99
N ASN A 59 -12.65 4.51 7.89
CA ASN A 59 -14.06 4.49 8.29
C ASN A 59 -14.22 3.54 9.48
N PRO A 60 -13.91 3.96 10.72
CA PRO A 60 -14.31 3.16 11.88
C PRO A 60 -15.82 2.92 11.77
N PRO A 61 -16.31 1.67 11.96
CA PRO A 61 -17.74 1.49 12.09
C PRO A 61 -18.17 2.43 13.21
N ALA A 62 -19.07 3.35 12.89
CA ALA A 62 -19.80 4.11 13.88
C ALA A 62 -20.62 3.09 14.67
N VAL A 63 -19.98 2.43 15.64
CA VAL A 63 -20.65 1.84 16.79
C VAL A 63 -21.12 3.02 17.63
N SER A 64 -22.12 3.73 17.10
CA SER A 64 -23.06 4.49 17.89
C SER A 64 -23.65 3.50 18.87
N SER A 65 -23.10 3.54 20.07
CA SER A 65 -23.64 2.90 21.25
C SER A 65 -24.99 3.57 21.51
N ALA A 66 -26.07 2.84 21.26
CA ALA A 66 -27.42 3.16 21.71
C ALA A 66 -28.09 1.86 22.15
#